data_AF-A0A497MZ54-F1
#
_entry.id   AF-A0A497MZ54-F1
#
_cell.length_a   1.000
_cell.length_b   1.000
_cell.length_c   1.000
_cell.angle_alpha   90.00
_cell.angle_beta   90.00
_cell.angle_gamma   90.00
#
_symmetry.space_group_name_H-M   'P 1'
#
loop_
_entity.id
_entity.type
_entity.pdbx_description
1 polymer ?
#
loop_
_entity_poly.entity_id
_entity_poly.type
_entity_poly.pdbx_seq_one_letter_code
_entity_poly.pdbx_strand_id
1 'polypeptide(L)' 'MRRFIAADPEKCTGCRICEMVCSAVKEGEFNARLSRIRTTWVTPYLVTSLACRLCEDPSCVRSCP' A
#
# COMPACT_ATOMS: atom_id res chain seq x y z
N MET A 1 6.91 -18.76 5.48
CA MET A 1 5.73 -17.86 5.31
C MET A 1 6.15 -16.43 5.62
N ARG A 2 6.21 -15.54 4.62
CA ARG A 2 6.53 -14.12 4.85
C ARG A 2 5.32 -13.40 5.44
N ARG A 3 5.54 -12.58 6.48
CA ARG A 3 4.48 -11.74 7.06
C ARG A 3 4.29 -10.53 6.17
N PHE A 4 3.05 -10.25 5.79
CA PHE A 4 2.68 -9.04 5.04
C PHE A 4 1.41 -8.44 5.63
N ILE A 5 1.14 -7.19 5.26
CA ILE A 5 -0.04 -6.45 5.71
C ILE A 5 -1.04 -6.45 4.54
N ALA A 6 -2.29 -6.79 4.83
CA ALA A 6 -3.40 -6.74 3.89
C ALA A 6 -4.49 -5.83 4.43
N ALA A 7 -5.03 -4.96 3.59
CA ALA A 7 -6.25 -4.22 3.91
C ALA A 7 -7.47 -5.09 3.63
N ASP A 8 -8.46 -5.02 4.52
CA ASP A 8 -9.78 -5.59 4.32
C ASP A 8 -10.60 -4.63 3.43
N PRO A 9 -10.97 -5.02 2.20
CA PRO A 9 -11.71 -4.15 1.29
C PRO A 9 -13.10 -3.77 1.80
N GLU A 10 -13.77 -4.64 2.57
CA GLU A 10 -15.12 -4.36 3.08
C GLU A 10 -15.11 -3.26 4.15
N LYS A 11 -13.96 -3.08 4.82
CA LYS A 11 -13.76 -2.03 5.83
C LYS A 11 -13.06 -0.78 5.28
N CYS A 12 -12.52 -0.84 4.07
CA CYS A 12 -11.75 0.26 3.52
C CYS A 12 -12.66 1.33 2.90
N THR A 13 -12.71 2.51 3.52
CA THR A 13 -13.48 3.66 3.00
C THR A 13 -12.69 4.52 2.01
N GLY A 14 -11.42 4.18 1.76
CA GLY A 14 -10.55 4.95 0.88
C GLY A 14 -10.07 6.29 1.45
N CYS A 15 -10.07 6.48 2.77
CA CYS A 15 -9.70 7.75 3.43
C CYS A 15 -8.24 8.19 3.27
N ARG A 16 -7.36 7.32 2.75
CA ARG A 16 -5.92 7.57 2.49
C ARG A 16 -5.06 7.94 3.70
N ILE A 17 -5.58 7.88 4.92
CA ILE A 17 -4.82 8.14 6.16
C ILE A 17 -3.62 7.19 6.28
N CYS A 18 -3.78 5.92 5.87
CA CYS A 18 -2.71 4.93 5.86
C CYS A 18 -1.50 5.38 5.00
N GLU A 19 -1.74 6.12 3.90
CA GLU A 19 -0.66 6.66 3.07
C GLU A 19 0.11 7.76 3.79
N MET A 20 -0.64 8.68 4.40
CA MET A 20 -0.08 9.85 5.10
C MET A 20 0.73 9.44 6.33
N VAL A 21 0.22 8.50 7.12
CA VAL A 21 0.94 7.96 8.28
C VAL A 21 2.17 7.18 7.82
N CYS A 22 2.09 6.43 6.71
CA CYS A 22 3.24 5.71 6.17
C CYS A 22 4.37 6.65 5.78
N SER A 23 4.09 7.73 5.04
CA SER A 23 5.12 8.70 4.66
C SER A 23 5.66 9.46 5.87
N ALA A 24 4.79 9.87 6.80
CA ALA A 24 5.22 10.59 8.00
C ALA A 24 6.19 9.76 8.84
N VAL A 25 5.92 8.46 9.02
CA VAL A 25 6.78 7.56 9.80
C VAL A 25 8.05 7.17 9.06
N LYS A 26 8.00 7.00 7.73
CA LYS A 26 9.14 6.45 6.96
C LYS A 26 10.04 7.50 6.36
N GLU A 27 9.52 8.68 6.07
CA GLU A 27 10.21 9.75 5.35
C GLU A 27 10.27 11.04 6.16
N GLY A 28 9.53 11.14 7.28
CA GLY A 28 9.45 12.35 8.09
C GLY A 28 8.53 13.43 7.51
N GLU A 29 7.85 13.16 6.41
CA GLU A 29 7.00 14.13 5.71
C GLU A 29 5.60 13.58 5.42
N PHE A 30 4.61 14.48 5.45
CA PHE A 30 3.23 14.20 5.06
C PHE A 30 3.07 14.27 3.53
N ASN A 31 3.68 13.33 2.83
CA ASN A 31 3.64 13.25 1.37
C ASN A 31 3.18 11.87 0.91
N ALA A 32 1.92 11.79 0.48
CA ALA A 32 1.34 10.56 -0.05
C ALA A 32 2.18 9.95 -1.17
N ARG A 33 2.91 10.70 -2.00
CA ARG A 33 3.75 10.15 -3.08
C ARG A 33 4.94 9.34 -2.57
N LEU A 34 5.40 9.57 -1.35
CA LEU A 34 6.48 8.80 -0.72
C LEU A 34 5.96 7.60 0.10
N SER A 35 4.64 7.46 0.23
CA SER A 35 4.02 6.31 0.88
C SER A 35 4.35 4.99 0.17
N ARG A 36 4.59 3.94 0.97
CA ARG A 36 4.72 2.53 0.53
C ARG A 36 3.37 1.82 0.40
N ILE A 37 2.27 2.51 0.70
CA ILE A 37 0.88 2.05 0.61
C ILE A 37 0.14 2.90 -0.44
N ARG A 38 -0.74 2.29 -1.22
CA ARG A 38 -1.54 2.94 -2.27
C ARG A 38 -3.01 2.55 -2.18
N THR A 39 -3.86 3.53 -2.06
CA THR A 39 -5.32 3.37 -2.09
C THR A 39 -5.79 3.42 -3.53
N THR A 40 -6.42 2.34 -3.96
CA THR A 40 -6.97 2.19 -5.30
C THR A 40 -8.49 2.21 -5.24
N TRP A 41 -9.07 2.95 -6.18
CA TRP A 41 -10.49 3.10 -6.37
C TRP A 41 -10.83 2.53 -7.74
N VAL A 42 -11.48 1.37 -7.74
CA VAL A 42 -12.06 0.74 -8.93
C VAL A 42 -13.57 0.84 -8.79
N THR A 43 -14.10 2.05 -8.89
CA THR A 43 -15.52 2.34 -8.70
C THR A 43 -16.35 1.69 -9.81
N PRO A 44 -17.52 1.10 -9.51
CA PRO A 44 -18.16 0.93 -8.20
C PRO A 44 -17.75 -0.33 -7.42
N TYR A 45 -16.76 -1.08 -7.91
CA TYR A 45 -16.51 -2.46 -7.49
C TYR A 45 -15.60 -2.62 -6.27
N LEU A 46 -14.59 -1.76 -6.11
CA LEU A 46 -13.56 -1.97 -5.10
C LEU A 46 -12.93 -0.66 -4.64
N VAL A 47 -12.90 -0.45 -3.33
CA VAL A 47 -12.02 0.53 -2.68
C VAL A 47 -11.13 -0.24 -1.72
N THR A 48 -9.82 -0.18 -1.90
CA THR A 48 -8.89 -0.86 -0.99
C THR A 48 -7.50 -0.22 -1.02
N SER A 49 -6.72 -0.44 0.03
CA SER A 49 -5.33 -0.01 0.12
C SER A 49 -4.38 -1.19 -0.08
N LEU A 50 -3.50 -1.06 -1.06
CA LEU A 50 -2.50 -2.04 -1.44
C LEU A 50 -1.14 -1.67 -0.83
N ALA A 51 -0.49 -2.65 -0.22
CA ALA A 51 0.89 -2.55 0.26
C ALA A 51 1.75 -3.63 -0.41
N CYS A 52 3.07 -3.55 -0.23
CA CYS A 52 3.97 -4.62 -0.68
C CYS A 52 3.60 -5.94 0.00
N ARG A 53 3.33 -6.97 -0.81
CA ARG A 53 3.00 -8.33 -0.32
C ARG A 53 4.21 -9.13 0.11
N LEU A 54 5.42 -8.59 -0.05
CA LEU A 54 6.68 -9.29 0.23
C LEU A 54 6.68 -10.68 -0.41
N CYS A 55 6.37 -10.71 -1.72
CA CYS A 55 6.19 -11.92 -2.53
C CYS A 55 7.32 -12.92 -2.30
N GLU A 56 7.01 -14.21 -2.24
CA GLU A 56 8.01 -15.27 -2.06
C GLU A 56 9.06 -15.26 -3.18
N ASP A 57 8.59 -15.20 -4.43
CA ASP A 57 9.38 -14.94 -5.63
C ASP A 57 9.10 -13.52 -6.17
N PRO A 58 9.88 -12.50 -5.76
CA PRO A 58 9.64 -11.11 -6.12
C PRO A 58 10.15 -10.81 -7.54
N SER A 59 9.24 -10.76 -8.51
CA SER A 59 9.54 -10.35 -9.88
C SER A 59 10.17 -8.95 -9.96
N CYS A 60 9.73 -8.02 -9.11
CA CYS A 60 10.28 -6.67 -9.04
C CYS A 60 11.77 -6.62 -8.71
N VAL A 61 12.30 -7.57 -7.94
CA VAL A 61 13.74 -7.66 -7.63
C VAL A 61 14.49 -8.24 -8.83
N ARG A 62 13.94 -9.29 -9.47
CA ARG A 62 14.53 -9.92 -10.65
C ARG A 62 14.63 -8.96 -11.84
N SER A 63 13.71 -8.00 -11.94
CA SER A 63 13.66 -7.00 -13.01
C SER A 63 14.43 -5.71 -12.69
N CYS A 64 15.08 -5.58 -11.53
CA CYS A 64 15.87 -4.39 -11.21
C CYS A 64 17.16 -4.40 -12.04
N PRO A 65 17.38 -3.41 -12.93
CA PRO A 65 18.63 -3.29 -13.69
C PRO A 65 19.81 -2.94 -12.78
#